data_AF-H0A7S6-F1
#
_entry.id   AF-H0A7S6-F1
#
_cell.length_a   1.000
_cell.length_b   1.000
_cell.length_c   1.000
_cell.angle_alpha   90.00
_cell.angle_beta   90.00
_cell.angle_gamma   90.00
#
_symmetry.space_group_name_H-M   'P 1'
#
loop_
_entity.id
_entity.type
_entity.pdbx_description
1 polymer ?
#
loop_
_entity_poly.entity_id
_entity_poly.type
_entity_poly.pdbx_seq_one_letter_code
_entity_poly.pdbx_strand_id
1 'polypeptide(L)'
;MLVQLLSDLPAATVLATEGGADGVVIRAGTAGAEAEITVGGAVTRLRTEAPLQAAIWYRLWLSHDPRTGQAVLGQTALGNASGTTVQAQTAVSEMAPVAAVTFAARDAAEARDHFTGKIEDPLVAAAFVEAWTDPLLAPFADEKLRARWDFSAGIMTDDIADVGPDGLHGKLFNMPARGVVGAAWSGRETCWRHAPSEYAAIHFHADDLDDCGWTPSFTFDVPDEMRSGAYAFHLSCKDGEDWLPFYILPRRGYHRAPVAFLASTFTYQAYANHARGNADAAYKDRVAAWGAYPYNPDDVSAFGHSTYNRHPDGSGISLSSRLRPILTMRPGFLTFNDARGSGLRHYPADTHLLAWLEARGIEFDVVTDEDLDDEGVSLLSPYRVVLTGSHPEYHTERMLDALLAYRDSGGRLCYLGGNGFYWRIARDPARPHLIEIRRAEGGIRAWAAEAGEYYHQLDGALGGLWRRNRRPPQALVGLGFSAQGLFEGTHYRRLPASSDPRYAWIFEGVPEIIGDYGLSGGGAAGFELDRADMRLGTPPDTVILARSEQPPPSFVTVPEELLSHIATVTGESPEALKRAEIIFFEVPGGGAVFAVGSITFCGSLWNGKGFEGPVSRMLENVLRSFAKV
;
A
#
# COMPACT_ATOMS: atom_id res chain seq x y z
N MET A 1 -4.03 12.62 -28.54
CA MET A 1 -3.98 12.24 -27.11
C MET A 1 -3.09 13.20 -26.36
N LEU A 2 -3.38 13.46 -25.10
CA LEU A 2 -2.52 14.20 -24.18
C LEU A 2 -1.62 13.22 -23.42
N VAL A 3 -0.35 13.59 -23.22
CA VAL A 3 0.61 12.80 -22.44
C VAL A 3 1.42 13.70 -21.52
N GLN A 4 1.81 13.19 -20.36
CA GLN A 4 2.75 13.87 -19.45
C GLN A 4 3.76 12.83 -18.91
N LEU A 5 5.05 13.14 -19.06
CA LEU A 5 6.13 12.41 -18.39
C LEU A 5 6.37 13.05 -17.03
N LEU A 6 6.66 12.28 -15.98
CA LEU A 6 7.07 12.84 -14.68
C LEU A 6 8.59 12.85 -14.48
N SER A 7 9.33 12.16 -15.35
CA SER A 7 10.79 12.13 -15.36
C SER A 7 11.34 11.94 -16.78
N ASP A 8 12.65 12.10 -16.94
CA ASP A 8 13.35 11.91 -18.22
C ASP A 8 13.47 10.42 -18.56
N LEU A 9 12.43 9.87 -19.22
CA LEU A 9 12.37 8.47 -19.64
C LEU A 9 12.55 8.30 -21.16
N PRO A 10 13.13 7.18 -21.62
CA PRO A 10 13.22 6.87 -23.04
C PRO A 10 11.83 6.75 -23.66
N ALA A 11 11.76 6.92 -24.99
CA ALA A 11 10.50 6.81 -25.71
C ALA A 11 9.92 5.40 -25.61
N ALA A 12 8.65 5.31 -25.19
CA ALA A 12 7.89 4.08 -25.06
C ALA A 12 6.49 4.23 -25.66
N THR A 13 5.78 3.13 -25.87
CA THR A 13 4.49 3.13 -26.60
C THR A 13 3.38 3.77 -25.79
N VAL A 14 2.82 4.88 -26.29
CA VAL A 14 1.61 5.50 -25.73
C VAL A 14 0.33 4.99 -26.39
N LEU A 15 0.40 4.60 -27.67
CA LEU A 15 -0.70 4.01 -28.42
C LEU A 15 -0.16 3.03 -29.47
N ALA A 16 -0.78 1.86 -29.60
CA ALA A 16 -0.55 0.96 -30.72
C ALA A 16 -1.87 0.37 -31.23
N THR A 17 -1.91 0.04 -32.52
CA THR A 17 -2.97 -0.79 -33.10
C THR A 17 -2.49 -2.23 -33.25
N GLU A 18 -3.37 -3.18 -32.99
CA GLU A 18 -3.03 -4.61 -32.89
C GLU A 18 -3.81 -5.48 -33.89
N GLY A 19 -3.28 -6.67 -34.19
CA GLY A 19 -4.00 -7.75 -34.89
C GLY A 19 -4.21 -7.57 -36.40
N GLY A 20 -3.48 -6.64 -37.04
CA GLY A 20 -3.52 -6.40 -38.49
C GLY A 20 -2.14 -6.54 -39.17
N ALA A 21 -2.13 -6.66 -40.50
CA ALA A 21 -0.90 -6.58 -41.31
C ALA A 21 -0.38 -5.14 -41.43
N ASP A 22 -1.27 -4.17 -41.20
CA ASP A 22 -1.02 -2.74 -41.16
C ASP A 22 -1.28 -2.22 -39.75
N GLY A 23 -0.73 -1.06 -39.41
CA GLY A 23 -0.96 -0.48 -38.10
C GLY A 23 -0.17 0.79 -37.83
N VAL A 24 -0.48 1.42 -36.70
CA VAL A 24 0.25 2.57 -36.18
C VAL A 24 0.76 2.30 -34.77
N VAL A 25 1.92 2.85 -34.47
CA VAL A 25 2.45 2.93 -33.11
C VAL A 25 2.89 4.37 -32.88
N ILE A 26 2.50 4.96 -31.76
CA ILE A 26 2.95 6.27 -31.29
C ILE A 26 3.72 6.05 -30.00
N ARG A 27 4.91 6.67 -29.90
CA ARG A 27 5.77 6.66 -28.72
C ARG A 27 6.03 8.08 -28.23
N ALA A 28 6.34 8.20 -26.95
CA ALA A 28 6.66 9.46 -26.31
C ALA A 28 7.79 9.30 -25.30
N GLY A 29 8.79 10.18 -25.33
CA GLY A 29 9.91 10.18 -24.39
C GLY A 29 10.84 11.37 -24.58
N THR A 30 12.05 11.24 -24.04
CA THR A 30 13.12 12.25 -24.11
C THR A 30 13.61 12.56 -25.53
N ALA A 31 13.32 11.73 -26.53
CA ALA A 31 13.61 12.01 -27.94
C ALA A 31 12.50 12.80 -28.65
N GLY A 32 11.38 13.06 -27.96
CA GLY A 32 10.17 13.61 -28.53
C GLY A 32 9.11 12.55 -28.81
N ALA A 33 8.13 12.92 -29.62
CA ALA A 33 7.17 11.98 -30.18
C ALA A 33 7.80 11.18 -31.33
N GLU A 34 7.54 9.89 -31.36
CA GLU A 34 7.89 9.01 -32.48
C GLU A 34 6.64 8.29 -32.99
N ALA A 35 6.61 7.98 -34.28
CA ALA A 35 5.57 7.14 -34.86
C ALA A 35 6.11 6.13 -35.86
N GLU A 36 5.50 4.95 -35.89
CA GLU A 36 5.66 3.95 -36.92
C GLU A 36 4.31 3.73 -37.61
N ILE A 37 4.28 3.80 -38.94
CA ILE A 37 3.11 3.47 -39.76
C ILE A 37 3.49 2.29 -40.64
N THR A 38 2.72 1.20 -40.58
CA THR A 38 2.87 0.05 -41.46
C THR A 38 1.69 0.01 -42.42
N VAL A 39 1.95 0.06 -43.73
CA VAL A 39 0.95 -0.03 -44.80
C VAL A 39 1.45 -0.94 -45.91
N GLY A 40 0.71 -2.00 -46.22
CA GLY A 40 1.09 -2.99 -47.24
C GLY A 40 2.43 -3.67 -46.95
N GLY A 41 2.77 -3.83 -45.67
CA GLY A 41 4.06 -4.36 -45.20
C GLY A 41 5.24 -3.37 -45.27
N ALA A 42 5.05 -2.15 -45.78
CA ALA A 42 6.06 -1.11 -45.76
C ALA A 42 5.96 -0.29 -44.45
N VAL A 43 7.10 -0.08 -43.78
CA VAL A 43 7.17 0.67 -42.52
C VAL A 43 7.77 2.06 -42.76
N THR A 44 7.01 3.10 -42.41
CA THR A 44 7.46 4.50 -42.38
C THR A 44 7.62 4.96 -40.93
N ARG A 45 8.74 5.62 -40.62
CA ARG A 45 9.03 6.15 -39.28
C ARG A 45 9.10 7.67 -39.28
N LEU A 46 8.53 8.29 -38.27
CA LEU A 46 8.54 9.74 -38.03
C LEU A 46 9.07 10.02 -36.63
N ARG A 47 9.87 11.09 -36.48
CA ARG A 47 10.39 11.57 -35.19
C ARG A 47 10.40 13.09 -35.19
N THR A 48 9.92 13.70 -34.12
CA THR A 48 9.92 15.16 -33.98
C THR A 48 11.29 15.72 -33.61
N GLU A 49 12.16 14.89 -33.02
CA GLU A 49 13.49 15.28 -32.50
C GLU A 49 13.44 16.45 -31.50
N ALA A 50 12.28 16.62 -30.86
CA ALA A 50 12.01 17.68 -29.90
C ALA A 50 11.63 17.04 -28.56
N PRO A 51 12.54 16.99 -27.57
CA PRO A 51 12.30 16.33 -26.28
C PRO A 51 11.00 16.77 -25.59
N LEU A 52 10.26 15.81 -25.03
CA LEU A 52 9.20 16.11 -24.07
C LEU A 52 9.87 16.42 -22.73
N GLN A 53 9.47 17.54 -22.11
CA GLN A 53 9.94 17.91 -20.79
C GLN A 53 9.07 17.26 -19.71
N ALA A 54 9.71 16.80 -18.63
CA ALA A 54 9.00 16.30 -17.46
C ALA A 54 8.04 17.36 -16.88
N ALA A 55 6.94 16.88 -16.31
CA ALA A 55 5.84 17.66 -15.73
C ALA A 55 5.09 18.60 -16.69
N ILE A 56 5.35 18.55 -18.00
CA ILE A 56 4.59 19.30 -19.01
C ILE A 56 3.64 18.35 -19.76
N TRP A 57 2.38 18.76 -19.89
CA TRP A 57 1.41 18.07 -20.74
C TRP A 57 1.67 18.38 -22.21
N TYR A 58 1.64 17.36 -23.07
CA TYR A 58 1.79 17.49 -24.52
C TYR A 58 0.61 16.86 -25.24
N ARG A 59 0.05 17.54 -26.24
CA ARG A 59 -0.80 16.92 -27.25
C ARG A 59 0.07 16.26 -28.30
N LEU A 60 -0.11 14.95 -28.48
CA LEU A 60 0.47 14.17 -29.56
C LEU A 60 -0.62 13.79 -30.56
N TRP A 61 -0.28 13.85 -31.85
CA TRP A 61 -1.17 13.41 -32.92
C TRP A 61 -0.39 12.81 -34.10
N LEU A 62 -1.02 11.85 -34.77
CA LEU A 62 -0.59 11.27 -36.02
C LEU A 62 -1.74 11.40 -37.02
N SER A 63 -1.49 12.02 -38.17
CA SER A 63 -2.45 12.11 -39.27
C SER A 63 -1.89 11.38 -40.49
N HIS A 64 -2.74 10.63 -41.18
CA HIS A 64 -2.40 9.88 -42.38
C HIS A 64 -3.53 10.03 -43.40
N ASP A 65 -3.22 10.45 -44.63
CA ASP A 65 -4.17 10.42 -45.74
C ASP A 65 -3.82 9.23 -46.65
N PRO A 66 -4.62 8.15 -46.65
CA PRO A 66 -4.32 6.94 -47.43
C PRO A 66 -4.37 7.17 -48.95
N ARG A 67 -5.02 8.24 -49.42
CA ARG A 67 -5.17 8.55 -50.86
C ARG A 67 -3.94 9.25 -51.43
N THR A 68 -3.27 10.04 -50.59
CA THR A 68 -2.04 10.76 -50.99
C THR A 68 -0.80 10.09 -50.42
N GLY A 69 -0.95 9.26 -49.38
CA GLY A 69 0.12 8.67 -48.56
C GLY A 69 0.78 9.67 -47.61
N GLN A 70 0.29 10.91 -47.52
CA GLN A 70 0.88 11.92 -46.63
C GLN A 70 0.69 11.51 -45.16
N ALA A 71 1.74 11.65 -44.36
CA ALA A 71 1.70 11.46 -42.92
C ALA A 71 2.28 12.67 -42.18
N VAL A 72 1.65 13.05 -41.06
CA VAL A 72 2.11 14.12 -40.15
C VAL A 72 2.13 13.56 -38.74
N LEU A 73 3.29 13.62 -38.09
CA LEU A 73 3.41 13.42 -36.65
C LEU A 73 3.65 14.79 -36.01
N GLY A 74 2.91 15.11 -34.96
CA GLY A 74 3.10 16.35 -34.24
C GLY A 74 3.02 16.22 -32.73
N GLN A 75 3.64 17.20 -32.07
CA GLN A 75 3.58 17.41 -30.64
C GLN A 75 3.39 18.90 -30.33
N THR A 76 2.59 19.23 -29.31
CA THR A 76 2.42 20.61 -28.84
C THR A 76 2.29 20.63 -27.33
N ALA A 77 3.14 21.41 -26.66
CA ALA A 77 3.10 21.56 -25.21
C ALA A 77 1.90 22.41 -24.77
N LEU A 78 1.23 22.01 -23.69
CA LEU A 78 0.20 22.83 -23.06
C LEU A 78 0.80 24.17 -22.60
N GLY A 79 0.13 25.27 -22.94
CA GLY A 79 0.62 26.62 -22.68
C GLY A 79 1.61 27.16 -23.73
N ASN A 80 1.95 26.39 -24.77
CA ASN A 80 2.76 26.86 -25.90
C ASN A 80 2.04 26.63 -27.23
N ALA A 81 1.73 27.70 -27.96
CA ALA A 81 1.02 27.63 -29.25
C ALA A 81 1.90 27.13 -30.41
N SER A 82 3.23 27.10 -30.24
CA SER A 82 4.18 26.65 -31.26
C SER A 82 4.49 25.17 -31.12
N GLY A 83 3.71 24.33 -31.80
CA GLY A 83 3.96 22.88 -31.91
C GLY A 83 5.15 22.53 -32.82
N THR A 84 5.62 21.29 -32.71
CA THR A 84 6.61 20.70 -33.62
C THR A 84 5.93 19.62 -34.45
N THR A 85 6.13 19.64 -35.78
CA THR A 85 5.57 18.66 -36.70
C THR A 85 6.64 18.13 -37.65
N VAL A 86 6.57 16.84 -37.96
CA VAL A 86 7.37 16.19 -38.99
C VAL A 86 6.45 15.52 -40.00
N GLN A 87 6.83 15.56 -41.27
CA GLN A 87 6.06 14.99 -42.37
C GLN A 87 6.81 13.82 -43.00
N ALA A 88 6.06 12.83 -43.47
CA ALA A 88 6.61 11.71 -44.25
C ALA A 88 5.62 11.28 -45.35
N GLN A 89 6.14 10.48 -46.27
CA GLN A 89 5.37 9.85 -47.34
C GLN A 89 5.30 8.34 -47.08
N THR A 90 4.09 7.80 -47.09
CA THR A 90 3.78 6.37 -46.92
C THR A 90 3.30 5.78 -48.24
N ALA A 91 3.11 4.45 -48.28
CA ALA A 91 2.45 3.79 -49.39
C ALA A 91 1.00 4.29 -49.54
N VAL A 92 0.59 4.55 -50.79
CA VAL A 92 -0.78 4.95 -51.11
C VAL A 92 -1.66 3.71 -51.14
N SER A 93 -2.25 3.39 -50.00
CA SER A 93 -3.17 2.27 -49.82
C SER A 93 -4.08 2.55 -48.64
N GLU A 94 -5.30 2.01 -48.68
CA GLU A 94 -6.11 1.86 -47.47
C GLU A 94 -5.39 0.93 -46.50
N MET A 95 -5.47 1.26 -45.20
CA MET A 95 -4.95 0.40 -44.15
C MET A 95 -5.91 -0.76 -43.91
N ALA A 96 -5.35 -1.95 -43.71
CA ALA A 96 -6.13 -3.10 -43.25
C ALA A 96 -6.82 -2.81 -41.90
N PRO A 97 -8.01 -3.40 -41.65
CA PRO A 97 -8.65 -3.33 -40.34
C PRO A 97 -7.73 -3.84 -39.23
N VAL A 98 -7.78 -3.17 -38.08
CA VAL A 98 -7.07 -3.56 -36.86
C VAL A 98 -8.06 -4.19 -35.88
N ALA A 99 -7.59 -5.13 -35.05
CA ALA A 99 -8.43 -5.86 -34.11
C ALA A 99 -8.62 -5.13 -32.77
N ALA A 100 -7.61 -4.35 -32.35
CA ALA A 100 -7.65 -3.60 -31.10
C ALA A 100 -6.74 -2.37 -31.14
N VAL A 101 -6.92 -1.48 -30.16
CA VAL A 101 -6.02 -0.39 -29.83
C VAL A 101 -5.56 -0.60 -28.38
N THR A 102 -4.26 -0.50 -28.14
CA THR A 102 -3.67 -0.52 -26.79
C THR A 102 -3.16 0.86 -26.44
N PHE A 103 -3.21 1.18 -25.14
CA PHE A 103 -2.59 2.36 -24.57
C PHE A 103 -1.47 1.94 -23.62
N ALA A 104 -0.43 2.77 -23.53
CA ALA A 104 0.73 2.58 -22.66
C ALA A 104 1.55 1.29 -22.85
N ALA A 105 1.26 0.49 -23.88
CA ALA A 105 2.02 -0.68 -24.29
C ALA A 105 1.66 -1.04 -25.75
N ARG A 106 2.45 -1.93 -26.36
CA ARG A 106 2.09 -2.64 -27.59
C ARG A 106 2.06 -4.14 -27.35
N ASP A 107 1.41 -4.86 -28.26
CA ASP A 107 1.34 -6.32 -28.28
C ASP A 107 0.52 -6.89 -27.12
N ALA A 108 -0.81 -6.77 -27.18
CA ALA A 108 -1.70 -7.13 -26.07
C ALA A 108 -1.54 -8.59 -25.57
N ALA A 109 -1.05 -9.50 -26.40
CA ALA A 109 -0.79 -10.89 -26.02
C ALA A 109 0.52 -11.06 -25.22
N GLU A 110 1.53 -10.25 -25.54
CA GLU A 110 2.84 -10.21 -24.88
C GLU A 110 3.26 -8.75 -24.66
N ALA A 111 2.55 -8.08 -23.75
CA ALA A 111 2.68 -6.64 -23.55
C ALA A 111 4.14 -6.22 -23.32
N ARG A 112 4.58 -5.24 -24.09
CA ARG A 112 5.96 -4.75 -24.11
C ARG A 112 6.02 -3.27 -24.48
N ASP A 113 7.21 -2.70 -24.35
CA ASP A 113 7.47 -1.29 -24.66
C ASP A 113 6.57 -0.36 -23.83
N HIS A 114 6.44 -0.69 -22.54
CA HIS A 114 5.54 -0.05 -21.59
C HIS A 114 5.91 1.42 -21.36
N PHE A 115 4.90 2.29 -21.45
CA PHE A 115 5.02 3.70 -21.14
C PHE A 115 4.79 3.95 -19.66
N THR A 116 5.68 4.77 -19.07
CA THR A 116 5.50 5.30 -17.72
C THR A 116 5.21 6.80 -17.81
N GLY A 117 4.02 7.18 -17.36
CA GLY A 117 3.53 8.56 -17.39
C GLY A 117 2.02 8.62 -17.47
N LYS A 118 1.48 9.83 -17.61
CA LYS A 118 0.03 10.06 -17.71
C LYS A 118 -0.41 10.12 -19.16
N ILE A 119 -1.56 9.51 -19.46
CA ILE A 119 -2.28 9.64 -20.73
C ILE A 119 -3.67 10.17 -20.43
N GLU A 120 -4.13 11.11 -21.26
CA GLU A 120 -5.47 11.68 -21.21
C GLU A 120 -6.01 11.91 -22.62
N ASP A 121 -7.33 11.92 -22.75
CA ASP A 121 -8.04 12.28 -23.99
C ASP A 121 -7.49 11.59 -25.26
N PRO A 122 -7.36 10.25 -25.29
CA PRO A 122 -7.09 9.55 -26.54
C PRO A 122 -8.33 9.61 -27.42
N LEU A 123 -8.12 9.80 -28.72
CA LEU A 123 -9.20 9.89 -29.70
C LEU A 123 -8.72 9.47 -31.09
N VAL A 124 -9.69 9.09 -31.92
CA VAL A 124 -9.53 8.78 -33.35
C VAL A 124 -10.59 9.56 -34.12
N ALA A 125 -10.17 10.20 -35.22
CA ALA A 125 -11.05 10.98 -36.08
C ALA A 125 -10.80 10.68 -37.56
N ALA A 126 -11.85 10.73 -38.37
CA ALA A 126 -11.79 10.68 -39.83
C ALA A 126 -11.42 12.07 -40.41
N ALA A 127 -10.29 12.62 -39.96
CA ALA A 127 -9.78 13.93 -40.33
C ALA A 127 -8.25 13.90 -40.47
N PHE A 128 -7.72 14.78 -41.33
CA PHE A 128 -6.29 15.01 -41.47
C PHE A 128 -5.91 16.33 -40.79
N VAL A 129 -5.03 16.28 -39.79
CA VAL A 129 -4.65 17.42 -38.95
C VAL A 129 -3.18 17.74 -39.16
N GLU A 130 -2.91 18.90 -39.76
CA GLU A 130 -1.55 19.40 -39.96
C GLU A 130 -0.95 20.02 -38.69
N ALA A 131 -1.78 20.74 -37.91
CA ALA A 131 -1.36 21.44 -36.71
C ALA A 131 -2.44 21.39 -35.63
N TRP A 132 -2.02 21.37 -34.36
CA TRP A 132 -2.89 21.35 -33.20
C TRP A 132 -2.56 22.55 -32.28
N THR A 133 -3.15 23.71 -32.56
CA THR A 133 -2.76 24.98 -31.91
C THR A 133 -3.18 25.11 -30.45
N ASP A 134 -4.35 24.57 -30.09
CA ASP A 134 -4.81 24.48 -28.70
C ASP A 134 -4.79 23.00 -28.27
N PRO A 135 -3.81 22.57 -27.45
CA PRO A 135 -3.69 21.19 -27.01
C PRO A 135 -4.96 20.60 -26.38
N LEU A 136 -5.88 21.40 -25.86
CA LEU A 136 -7.09 20.93 -25.19
C LEU A 136 -8.32 20.84 -26.11
N LEU A 137 -8.28 21.49 -27.29
CA LEU A 137 -9.43 21.54 -28.20
C LEU A 137 -9.14 20.79 -29.50
N ALA A 138 -10.08 19.93 -29.92
CA ALA A 138 -9.98 19.21 -31.18
C ALA A 138 -10.06 20.19 -32.38
N PRO A 139 -9.13 20.12 -33.36
CA PRO A 139 -9.08 21.05 -34.50
C PRO A 139 -10.00 20.61 -35.66
N PHE A 140 -11.04 19.83 -35.38
CA PHE A 140 -11.99 19.30 -36.35
C PHE A 140 -13.40 19.26 -35.77
N ALA A 141 -14.41 19.23 -36.63
CA ALA A 141 -15.81 19.15 -36.22
C ALA A 141 -16.14 17.78 -35.61
N ASP A 142 -17.08 17.74 -34.65
CA ASP A 142 -17.47 16.52 -33.91
C ASP A 142 -17.92 15.38 -34.82
N GLU A 143 -18.53 15.69 -35.97
CA GLU A 143 -18.93 14.71 -37.00
C GLU A 143 -17.75 13.92 -37.62
N LYS A 144 -16.51 14.37 -37.39
CA LYS A 144 -15.30 13.64 -37.78
C LYS A 144 -14.84 12.65 -36.71
N LEU A 145 -15.30 12.78 -35.46
CA LEU A 145 -14.90 11.91 -34.38
C LEU A 145 -15.41 10.47 -34.61
N ARG A 146 -14.56 9.48 -34.34
CA ARG A 146 -14.89 8.05 -34.43
C ARG A 146 -14.91 7.39 -33.07
N ALA A 147 -13.84 7.62 -32.30
CA ALA A 147 -13.71 7.17 -30.92
C ALA A 147 -13.04 8.25 -30.08
N ARG A 148 -13.42 8.36 -28.81
CA ARG A 148 -12.80 9.19 -27.78
C ARG A 148 -12.96 8.49 -26.45
N TRP A 149 -11.86 8.08 -25.85
CA TRP A 149 -11.89 7.37 -24.57
C TRP A 149 -11.91 8.36 -23.42
N ASP A 150 -13.03 8.44 -22.71
CA ASP A 150 -13.17 9.28 -21.52
C ASP A 150 -12.69 8.51 -20.29
N PHE A 151 -11.45 8.80 -19.90
CA PHE A 151 -10.81 8.19 -18.73
C PHE A 151 -11.35 8.71 -17.39
N SER A 152 -12.17 9.76 -17.37
CA SER A 152 -12.88 10.19 -16.17
C SER A 152 -14.15 9.37 -15.88
N ALA A 153 -14.68 8.69 -16.90
CA ALA A 153 -15.80 7.79 -16.75
C ALA A 153 -15.35 6.50 -16.05
N GLY A 154 -16.11 6.09 -15.02
CA GLY A 154 -15.88 4.82 -14.34
C GLY A 154 -14.55 4.72 -13.60
N ILE A 155 -14.03 5.79 -12.99
CA ILE A 155 -12.75 5.80 -12.26
C ILE A 155 -12.60 4.62 -11.27
N MET A 156 -13.69 4.18 -10.64
CA MET A 156 -13.68 3.04 -9.71
C MET A 156 -13.78 1.67 -10.40
N THR A 157 -13.63 1.58 -11.71
CA THR A 157 -13.77 0.33 -12.50
C THR A 157 -12.53 0.10 -13.36
N ASP A 158 -12.43 -1.10 -13.93
CA ASP A 158 -11.40 -1.43 -14.93
C ASP A 158 -11.84 -1.03 -16.34
N ASP A 159 -13.04 -0.49 -16.50
CA ASP A 159 -13.60 -0.16 -17.80
C ASP A 159 -13.15 1.23 -18.27
N ILE A 160 -12.96 1.33 -19.58
CA ILE A 160 -12.74 2.57 -20.30
C ILE A 160 -13.92 2.81 -21.23
N ALA A 161 -14.62 3.93 -21.06
CA ALA A 161 -15.72 4.31 -21.93
C ALA A 161 -15.22 5.02 -23.19
N ASP A 162 -15.55 4.49 -24.38
CA ASP A 162 -15.57 5.29 -25.61
C ASP A 162 -16.88 6.09 -25.66
N VAL A 163 -16.78 7.41 -25.73
CA VAL A 163 -17.92 8.34 -25.88
C VAL A 163 -18.16 8.75 -27.33
N GLY A 164 -17.38 8.21 -28.27
CA GLY A 164 -17.55 8.38 -29.71
C GLY A 164 -18.61 7.45 -30.31
N PRO A 165 -18.96 7.66 -31.59
CA PRO A 165 -20.02 6.90 -32.27
C PRO A 165 -19.68 5.41 -32.50
N ASP A 166 -18.40 5.02 -32.46
CA ASP A 166 -18.00 3.64 -32.74
C ASP A 166 -18.06 2.72 -31.50
N GLY A 167 -18.16 3.27 -30.27
CA GLY A 167 -18.39 2.49 -29.05
C GLY A 167 -17.27 1.48 -28.72
N LEU A 168 -16.02 1.84 -29.01
CA LEU A 168 -14.83 1.01 -28.81
C LEU A 168 -14.39 0.98 -27.33
N HIS A 169 -15.27 0.55 -26.44
CA HIS A 169 -14.98 0.42 -25.01
C HIS A 169 -13.75 -0.46 -24.75
N GLY A 170 -13.01 -0.15 -23.69
CA GLY A 170 -11.76 -0.82 -23.35
C GLY A 170 -11.73 -1.34 -21.92
N LYS A 171 -10.66 -2.08 -21.60
CA LYS A 171 -10.40 -2.61 -20.25
C LYS A 171 -8.96 -2.32 -19.84
N LEU A 172 -8.76 -2.02 -18.56
CA LEU A 172 -7.47 -1.83 -17.92
C LEU A 172 -6.91 -3.16 -17.42
N PHE A 173 -5.59 -3.27 -17.43
CA PHE A 173 -4.82 -4.42 -16.94
C PHE A 173 -3.73 -3.91 -16.01
N ASN A 174 -3.35 -4.68 -14.97
CA ASN A 174 -2.36 -4.29 -13.97
C ASN A 174 -2.73 -3.06 -13.13
N MET A 175 -3.99 -2.61 -13.17
CA MET A 175 -4.54 -1.56 -12.29
C MET A 175 -3.72 -0.26 -12.25
N PRO A 176 -3.57 0.47 -13.39
CA PRO A 176 -2.91 1.77 -13.37
C PRO A 176 -3.67 2.78 -12.50
N ALA A 177 -2.97 3.82 -12.05
CA ALA A 177 -3.55 4.81 -11.15
C ALA A 177 -4.53 5.75 -11.89
N ARG A 178 -5.76 5.82 -11.39
CA ARG A 178 -6.88 6.67 -11.84
C ARG A 178 -7.24 7.69 -10.76
N GLY A 179 -8.13 8.64 -11.07
CA GLY A 179 -8.41 9.75 -10.16
C GLY A 179 -7.16 10.59 -9.90
N VAL A 180 -6.34 10.75 -10.94
CA VAL A 180 -5.13 11.57 -10.99
C VAL A 180 -5.42 12.85 -11.77
N VAL A 181 -4.73 13.95 -11.48
CA VAL A 181 -5.06 15.25 -12.11
C VAL A 181 -4.77 15.21 -13.60
N GLY A 182 -5.71 15.75 -14.39
CA GLY A 182 -5.59 15.91 -15.84
C GLY A 182 -4.99 17.24 -16.25
N ALA A 183 -4.79 17.42 -17.56
CA ALA A 183 -4.22 18.58 -18.20
C ALA A 183 -5.02 19.88 -17.95
N ALA A 184 -6.34 19.75 -17.76
CA ALA A 184 -7.23 20.87 -17.50
C ALA A 184 -7.46 21.15 -16.00
N TRP A 185 -6.78 20.45 -15.09
CA TRP A 185 -7.01 20.59 -13.65
C TRP A 185 -6.72 22.01 -13.17
N SER A 186 -7.70 22.60 -12.50
CA SER A 186 -7.73 24.02 -12.15
C SER A 186 -7.29 24.32 -10.72
N GLY A 187 -7.19 23.30 -9.88
CA GLY A 187 -6.91 23.45 -8.45
C GLY A 187 -8.10 23.87 -7.59
N ARG A 188 -9.29 24.05 -8.17
CA ARG A 188 -10.49 24.49 -7.43
C ARG A 188 -11.21 23.35 -6.70
N GLU A 189 -11.13 22.14 -7.24
CA GLU A 189 -11.72 20.95 -6.68
C GLU A 189 -10.64 19.88 -6.54
N THR A 190 -10.59 19.24 -5.37
CA THR A 190 -9.57 18.25 -5.01
C THR A 190 -10.13 16.84 -4.92
N CYS A 191 -11.45 16.69 -4.92
CA CYS A 191 -12.16 15.43 -4.95
C CYS A 191 -12.56 15.11 -6.39
N TRP A 192 -11.96 14.08 -6.98
CA TRP A 192 -12.21 13.68 -8.37
C TRP A 192 -13.70 13.41 -8.65
N ARG A 193 -14.49 12.99 -7.66
CA ARG A 193 -15.94 12.75 -7.81
C ARG A 193 -16.74 14.01 -8.10
N HIS A 194 -16.25 15.16 -7.69
CA HIS A 194 -16.97 16.43 -7.83
C HIS A 194 -16.62 17.16 -9.13
N ALA A 195 -15.44 16.88 -9.70
CA ALA A 195 -14.99 17.45 -10.96
C ALA A 195 -14.30 16.39 -11.84
N PRO A 196 -14.99 15.29 -12.24
CA PRO A 196 -14.36 14.15 -12.90
C PRO A 196 -13.61 14.53 -14.19
N SER A 197 -14.11 15.51 -14.94
CA SER A 197 -13.44 16.02 -16.16
C SER A 197 -12.06 16.64 -15.91
N GLU A 198 -11.76 17.09 -14.69
CA GLU A 198 -10.42 17.58 -14.30
C GLU A 198 -9.48 16.44 -13.85
N TYR A 199 -9.98 15.20 -13.82
CA TYR A 199 -9.29 13.97 -13.41
C TYR A 199 -9.35 12.88 -14.49
N ALA A 200 -9.36 13.31 -15.76
CA ALA A 200 -9.48 12.46 -16.93
C ALA A 200 -8.14 11.83 -17.38
N ALA A 201 -7.13 11.83 -16.51
CA ALA A 201 -5.86 11.16 -16.77
C ALA A 201 -5.83 9.76 -16.13
N ILE A 202 -5.12 8.85 -16.77
CA ILE A 202 -4.65 7.61 -16.15
C ILE A 202 -3.13 7.66 -16.14
N HIS A 203 -2.55 7.34 -14.99
CA HIS A 203 -1.10 7.26 -14.79
C HIS A 203 -0.69 5.79 -14.87
N PHE A 204 -0.01 5.45 -15.96
CA PHE A 204 0.49 4.12 -16.25
C PHE A 204 1.95 4.00 -15.82
N HIS A 205 2.34 2.84 -15.32
CA HIS A 205 3.73 2.52 -15.02
C HIS A 205 4.13 1.17 -15.61
N ALA A 206 5.37 1.09 -16.07
CA ALA A 206 5.95 -0.16 -16.61
C ALA A 206 6.10 -1.29 -15.57
N ASP A 207 5.95 -0.98 -14.28
CA ASP A 207 6.08 -1.90 -13.14
C ASP A 207 4.78 -2.07 -12.33
N ASP A 208 3.65 -1.60 -12.85
CA ASP A 208 2.33 -1.91 -12.31
C ASP A 208 2.07 -3.44 -12.38
N LEU A 209 1.51 -4.01 -11.30
CA LEU A 209 1.21 -5.44 -11.23
C LEU A 209 0.02 -5.69 -10.27
N ASP A 210 -1.11 -6.14 -10.84
CA ASP A 210 -2.29 -6.54 -10.06
C ASP A 210 -2.38 -8.05 -9.85
N ASP A 211 -2.03 -8.86 -10.84
CA ASP A 211 -2.07 -10.32 -10.81
C ASP A 211 -0.97 -10.88 -11.73
N CYS A 212 -0.20 -11.84 -11.23
CA CYS A 212 0.77 -12.56 -12.08
C CYS A 212 0.12 -13.34 -13.23
N GLY A 213 -1.20 -13.58 -13.18
CA GLY A 213 -1.94 -14.27 -14.23
C GLY A 213 -1.53 -15.73 -14.41
N TRP A 214 -0.92 -16.33 -13.38
CA TRP A 214 -0.44 -17.70 -13.43
C TRP A 214 -1.60 -18.70 -13.35
N THR A 215 -1.50 -19.79 -14.10
CA THR A 215 -2.44 -20.91 -13.96
C THR A 215 -2.23 -21.60 -12.61
N PRO A 216 -3.28 -21.84 -11.80
CA PRO A 216 -3.14 -22.57 -10.54
C PRO A 216 -2.59 -23.99 -10.74
N SER A 217 -1.54 -24.33 -9.99
CA SER A 217 -0.91 -25.67 -10.04
C SER A 217 -1.65 -26.72 -9.20
N PHE A 218 -2.27 -26.31 -8.09
CA PHE A 218 -3.08 -27.16 -7.22
C PHE A 218 -4.09 -26.31 -6.42
N THR A 219 -5.10 -26.97 -5.86
CA THR A 219 -6.03 -26.42 -4.87
C THR A 219 -5.97 -27.24 -3.59
N PHE A 220 -6.30 -26.63 -2.45
CA PHE A 220 -6.33 -27.29 -1.15
C PHE A 220 -7.65 -26.99 -0.45
N ASP A 221 -8.47 -28.03 -0.27
CA ASP A 221 -9.70 -27.95 0.52
C ASP A 221 -9.34 -28.15 2.00
N VAL A 222 -9.58 -27.12 2.82
CA VAL A 222 -9.28 -27.15 4.25
C VAL A 222 -10.18 -28.19 4.96
N PRO A 223 -9.62 -29.21 5.62
CA PRO A 223 -10.41 -30.19 6.36
C PRO A 223 -11.15 -29.56 7.56
N ASP A 224 -12.37 -30.02 7.84
CA ASP A 224 -13.25 -29.51 8.93
C ASP A 224 -12.60 -29.51 10.33
N GLU A 225 -11.67 -30.43 10.59
CA GLU A 225 -10.98 -30.58 11.88
C GLU A 225 -9.63 -29.84 11.95
N MET A 226 -9.22 -29.20 10.86
CA MET A 226 -7.99 -28.41 10.85
C MET A 226 -8.15 -27.22 11.79
N ARG A 227 -7.15 -27.00 12.63
CA ARG A 227 -7.19 -25.92 13.62
C ARG A 227 -7.01 -24.58 12.91
N SER A 228 -7.62 -23.54 13.48
CA SER A 228 -7.25 -22.19 13.08
C SER A 228 -5.79 -21.92 13.45
N GLY A 229 -5.06 -21.20 12.60
CA GLY A 229 -3.64 -20.96 12.82
C GLY A 229 -2.91 -20.42 11.58
N ALA A 230 -1.61 -20.19 11.76
CA ALA A 230 -0.68 -19.87 10.67
C ALA A 230 -0.10 -21.17 10.09
N TYR A 231 -0.18 -21.30 8.77
CA TYR A 231 0.30 -22.45 8.03
C TYR A 231 1.20 -22.00 6.87
N ALA A 232 1.94 -22.95 6.30
CA ALA A 232 2.63 -22.71 5.05
C ALA A 232 2.63 -23.97 4.17
N PHE A 233 2.49 -23.78 2.87
CA PHE A 233 2.86 -24.84 1.93
C PHE A 233 4.37 -24.84 1.76
N HIS A 234 5.02 -25.94 2.11
CA HIS A 234 6.42 -26.19 1.77
C HIS A 234 6.48 -26.80 0.37
N LEU A 235 7.03 -26.06 -0.58
CA LEU A 235 7.21 -26.48 -1.95
C LEU A 235 8.68 -26.84 -2.15
N SER A 236 8.94 -28.00 -2.76
CA SER A 236 10.30 -28.45 -3.05
C SER A 236 10.40 -29.04 -4.45
N CYS A 237 11.46 -28.69 -5.17
CA CYS A 237 11.81 -29.25 -6.48
C CYS A 237 13.33 -29.47 -6.57
N LYS A 238 13.81 -29.95 -7.73
CA LYS A 238 15.25 -30.17 -7.96
C LYS A 238 16.10 -28.89 -7.84
N ASP A 239 15.49 -27.73 -8.10
CA ASP A 239 16.18 -26.44 -8.20
C ASP A 239 16.12 -25.64 -6.88
N GLY A 240 15.34 -26.10 -5.88
CA GLY A 240 15.22 -25.45 -4.58
C GLY A 240 13.89 -25.69 -3.89
N GLU A 241 13.68 -24.95 -2.79
CA GLU A 241 12.46 -24.96 -1.98
C GLU A 241 11.95 -23.55 -1.68
N ASP A 242 10.65 -23.42 -1.42
CA ASP A 242 10.01 -22.17 -0.99
C ASP A 242 8.85 -22.49 -0.03
N TRP A 243 8.43 -21.49 0.74
CA TRP A 243 7.29 -21.59 1.65
C TRP A 243 6.26 -20.52 1.33
N LEU A 244 5.01 -20.93 1.21
CA LEU A 244 3.88 -20.03 0.96
C LEU A 244 3.02 -19.94 2.22
N PRO A 245 3.18 -18.89 3.05
CA PRO A 245 2.38 -18.74 4.25
C PRO A 245 0.93 -18.38 3.94
N PHE A 246 0.03 -18.91 4.75
CA PHE A 246 -1.39 -18.57 4.74
C PHE A 246 -2.00 -18.79 6.13
N TYR A 247 -3.19 -18.24 6.36
CA TYR A 247 -3.94 -18.47 7.59
C TYR A 247 -5.11 -19.40 7.31
N ILE A 248 -5.38 -20.27 8.30
CA ILE A 248 -6.63 -21.01 8.36
C ILE A 248 -7.47 -20.36 9.45
N LEU A 249 -8.64 -19.86 9.05
CA LEU A 249 -9.64 -19.33 9.97
C LEU A 249 -10.42 -20.46 10.64
N PRO A 250 -11.08 -20.18 11.77
CA PRO A 250 -12.02 -21.14 12.32
C PRO A 250 -13.23 -21.28 11.38
N ARG A 251 -13.87 -22.46 11.44
CA ARG A 251 -15.06 -22.74 10.64
C ARG A 251 -16.15 -21.70 10.94
N ARG A 252 -16.75 -21.13 9.88
CA ARG A 252 -17.86 -20.18 10.04
C ARG A 252 -18.95 -20.71 10.98
N GLY A 253 -19.35 -19.88 11.94
CA GLY A 253 -20.34 -20.22 12.97
C GLY A 253 -19.80 -21.09 14.13
N TYR A 254 -18.51 -21.41 14.15
CA TYR A 254 -17.86 -22.15 15.21
C TYR A 254 -16.57 -21.44 15.62
N HIS A 255 -16.42 -21.10 16.89
CA HIS A 255 -15.16 -20.59 17.45
C HIS A 255 -14.69 -21.62 18.48
N ARG A 256 -13.40 -21.94 18.46
CA ARG A 256 -12.83 -22.93 19.39
C ARG A 256 -12.17 -22.27 20.59
N ALA A 257 -11.69 -21.04 20.43
CA ALA A 257 -10.93 -20.35 21.45
C ALA A 257 -11.61 -19.05 21.95
N PRO A 258 -11.37 -18.65 23.22
CA PRO A 258 -11.79 -17.35 23.73
C PRO A 258 -10.91 -16.19 23.24
N VAL A 259 -9.73 -16.49 22.68
CA VAL A 259 -8.74 -15.54 22.18
C VAL A 259 -8.73 -15.57 20.65
N ALA A 260 -8.73 -14.40 20.01
CA ALA A 260 -8.42 -14.26 18.59
C ALA A 260 -7.17 -13.42 18.37
N PHE A 261 -6.28 -13.89 17.50
CA PHE A 261 -5.23 -13.08 16.91
C PHE A 261 -5.73 -12.47 15.60
N LEU A 262 -5.78 -11.14 15.53
CA LEU A 262 -6.06 -10.39 14.30
C LEU A 262 -4.76 -10.15 13.55
N ALA A 263 -4.54 -10.97 12.51
CA ALA A 263 -3.37 -10.88 11.65
C ALA A 263 -3.45 -9.64 10.75
N SER A 264 -2.39 -8.82 10.78
CA SER A 264 -2.32 -7.56 10.05
C SER A 264 -2.01 -7.73 8.55
N THR A 265 -2.82 -8.52 7.85
CA THR A 265 -2.64 -8.90 6.45
C THR A 265 -2.57 -7.70 5.51
N PHE A 266 -3.28 -6.60 5.80
CA PHE A 266 -3.16 -5.39 4.99
C PHE A 266 -1.86 -4.64 5.23
N THR A 267 -1.31 -4.66 6.45
CA THR A 267 0.07 -4.21 6.67
C THR A 267 1.05 -5.07 5.88
N TYR A 268 0.91 -6.39 5.90
CA TYR A 268 1.83 -7.28 5.18
C TYR A 268 1.80 -6.99 3.68
N GLN A 269 0.61 -6.75 3.12
CA GLN A 269 0.41 -6.40 1.72
C GLN A 269 0.92 -4.99 1.38
N ALA A 270 0.74 -4.00 2.28
CA ALA A 270 1.26 -2.65 2.07
C ALA A 270 2.79 -2.63 2.01
N TYR A 271 3.44 -3.54 2.74
CA TYR A 271 4.89 -3.75 2.77
C TYR A 271 5.39 -4.87 1.83
N ALA A 272 4.50 -5.47 1.02
CA ALA A 272 4.84 -6.60 0.16
C ALA A 272 5.99 -6.24 -0.79
N ASN A 273 7.07 -7.02 -0.74
CA ASN A 273 8.25 -6.82 -1.58
C ASN A 273 8.91 -5.43 -1.41
N HIS A 274 8.96 -4.91 -0.18
CA HIS A 274 9.68 -3.66 0.10
C HIS A 274 11.18 -3.81 -0.16
N ALA A 275 11.64 -3.21 -1.26
CA ALA A 275 13.04 -3.04 -1.59
C ALA A 275 13.60 -1.85 -0.81
N ARG A 276 14.38 -2.11 0.25
CA ARG A 276 14.85 -1.09 1.20
C ARG A 276 16.22 -0.53 0.84
N GLY A 277 16.93 -1.14 -0.11
CA GLY A 277 18.33 -0.83 -0.41
C GLY A 277 19.27 -1.22 0.73
N ASN A 278 18.91 -2.23 1.53
CA ASN A 278 19.67 -2.66 2.70
C ASN A 278 20.15 -4.13 2.63
N ALA A 279 19.97 -4.81 1.50
CA ALA A 279 20.53 -6.14 1.23
C ALA A 279 22.02 -6.10 0.87
N ASP A 280 22.82 -5.43 1.72
CA ASP A 280 24.27 -5.32 1.55
C ASP A 280 25.03 -6.62 1.88
N ALA A 281 26.37 -6.59 1.76
CA ALA A 281 27.21 -7.76 2.04
C ALA A 281 27.03 -8.30 3.46
N ALA A 282 26.93 -7.43 4.47
CA ALA A 282 26.79 -7.85 5.87
C ALA A 282 25.41 -8.46 6.15
N TYR A 283 24.37 -7.99 5.47
CA TYR A 283 23.05 -8.62 5.48
C TYR A 283 23.11 -10.01 4.84
N LYS A 284 23.70 -10.12 3.64
CA LYS A 284 23.81 -11.39 2.90
C LYS A 284 24.64 -12.44 3.66
N ASP A 285 25.71 -12.01 4.33
CA ASP A 285 26.50 -12.87 5.23
C ASP A 285 25.65 -13.40 6.38
N ARG A 286 24.78 -12.57 6.99
CA ARG A 286 23.85 -13.03 8.04
C ARG A 286 22.84 -14.03 7.50
N VAL A 287 22.25 -13.74 6.34
CA VAL A 287 21.28 -14.63 5.71
C VAL A 287 21.89 -16.02 5.48
N ALA A 288 23.10 -16.07 4.92
CA ALA A 288 23.82 -17.32 4.69
C ALA A 288 24.19 -18.03 6.00
N ALA A 289 24.72 -17.30 6.99
CA ALA A 289 25.14 -17.86 8.28
C ALA A 289 23.98 -18.49 9.06
N TRP A 290 22.76 -17.96 8.91
CA TRP A 290 21.58 -18.43 9.64
C TRP A 290 20.72 -19.42 8.84
N GLY A 291 21.03 -19.64 7.56
CA GLY A 291 20.14 -20.39 6.66
C GLY A 291 18.76 -19.71 6.53
N ALA A 292 18.74 -18.39 6.59
CA ALA A 292 17.53 -17.59 6.41
C ALA A 292 17.09 -17.55 4.94
N TYR A 293 15.91 -17.01 4.68
CA TYR A 293 15.37 -16.95 3.31
C TYR A 293 16.30 -16.14 2.39
N PRO A 294 16.77 -16.70 1.26
CA PRO A 294 17.89 -16.15 0.50
C PRO A 294 17.50 -15.05 -0.50
N TYR A 295 16.21 -14.88 -0.80
CA TYR A 295 15.76 -13.92 -1.81
C TYR A 295 15.27 -12.62 -1.17
N ASN A 296 15.72 -11.49 -1.71
CA ASN A 296 15.37 -10.16 -1.23
C ASN A 296 14.82 -9.30 -2.39
N PRO A 297 13.79 -8.46 -2.17
CA PRO A 297 13.26 -7.55 -3.18
C PRO A 297 14.26 -6.54 -3.77
N ASP A 298 15.36 -6.25 -3.06
CA ASP A 298 16.47 -5.44 -3.59
C ASP A 298 17.16 -6.13 -4.79
N ASP A 299 17.20 -7.47 -4.80
CA ASP A 299 17.81 -8.28 -5.86
C ASP A 299 16.76 -8.88 -6.83
N VAL A 300 15.50 -9.03 -6.38
CA VAL A 300 14.41 -9.68 -7.12
C VAL A 300 13.21 -8.72 -7.26
N SER A 301 13.15 -8.00 -8.38
CA SER A 301 12.11 -6.99 -8.64
C SER A 301 10.92 -7.46 -9.49
N ALA A 302 11.00 -8.66 -10.07
CA ALA A 302 10.02 -9.15 -11.05
C ALA A 302 8.58 -9.33 -10.52
N PHE A 303 8.38 -9.25 -9.20
CA PHE A 303 7.08 -9.45 -8.54
C PHE A 303 6.46 -8.14 -8.04
N GLY A 304 6.87 -7.02 -8.62
CA GLY A 304 6.47 -5.67 -8.22
C GLY A 304 6.95 -5.29 -6.82
N HIS A 305 6.81 -4.01 -6.50
CA HIS A 305 7.32 -3.45 -5.26
C HIS A 305 6.21 -3.10 -4.25
N SER A 306 6.64 -2.66 -3.07
CA SER A 306 5.80 -2.24 -1.94
C SER A 306 5.24 -0.85 -2.15
N THR A 307 4.17 -0.52 -1.42
CA THR A 307 3.66 0.86 -1.35
C THR A 307 4.67 1.83 -0.70
N TYR A 308 5.78 1.36 -0.16
CA TYR A 308 6.89 2.20 0.34
C TYR A 308 7.94 2.52 -0.74
N ASN A 309 7.86 1.87 -1.89
CA ASN A 309 8.73 2.12 -3.03
C ASN A 309 8.11 3.16 -3.97
N ARG A 310 8.86 3.48 -5.03
CA ARG A 310 8.48 4.42 -6.08
C ARG A 310 8.51 3.69 -7.42
N HIS A 311 7.64 4.12 -8.33
CA HIS A 311 7.70 3.74 -9.74
C HIS A 311 8.95 4.32 -10.43
N PRO A 312 9.30 3.88 -11.65
CA PRO A 312 10.47 4.36 -12.39
C PRO A 312 10.49 5.87 -12.63
N ASP A 313 9.33 6.52 -12.65
CA ASP A 313 9.23 7.98 -12.78
C ASP A 313 9.33 8.75 -11.44
N GLY A 314 9.56 8.04 -10.35
CA GLY A 314 9.70 8.60 -9.00
C GLY A 314 8.39 8.87 -8.29
N SER A 315 7.24 8.63 -8.93
CA SER A 315 5.93 8.67 -8.29
C SER A 315 5.76 7.52 -7.30
N GLY A 316 4.84 7.67 -6.36
CA GLY A 316 4.64 6.71 -5.29
C GLY A 316 3.76 5.53 -5.68
N ILE A 317 4.14 4.32 -5.28
CA ILE A 317 3.31 3.13 -5.48
C ILE A 317 2.12 3.18 -4.51
N SER A 318 0.93 3.44 -5.06
CA SER A 318 -0.32 3.61 -4.29
C SER A 318 -1.15 2.35 -4.16
N LEU A 319 -0.97 1.39 -5.08
CA LEU A 319 -1.72 0.14 -5.14
C LEU A 319 -0.80 -1.05 -4.79
N SER A 320 -1.35 -2.05 -4.12
CA SER A 320 -0.65 -3.31 -3.87
C SER A 320 -1.61 -4.48 -3.99
N SER A 321 -1.13 -5.57 -4.57
CA SER A 321 -1.86 -6.83 -4.70
C SER A 321 -1.24 -7.95 -3.88
N ARG A 322 -2.08 -8.92 -3.48
CA ARG A 322 -1.64 -10.22 -2.95
C ARG A 322 -1.51 -11.35 -3.99
N LEU A 323 -1.98 -11.16 -5.23
CA LEU A 323 -1.90 -12.19 -6.30
C LEU A 323 -0.54 -12.19 -6.99
N ARG A 324 0.52 -12.21 -6.16
CA ARG A 324 1.92 -12.20 -6.57
C ARG A 324 2.79 -12.84 -5.48
N PRO A 325 3.99 -13.36 -5.80
CA PRO A 325 4.92 -13.81 -4.77
C PRO A 325 5.35 -12.66 -3.83
N ILE A 326 4.96 -12.74 -2.55
CA ILE A 326 5.37 -11.78 -1.50
C ILE A 326 6.59 -12.29 -0.71
N LEU A 327 7.79 -11.98 -1.18
CA LEU A 327 9.06 -12.50 -0.63
C LEU A 327 9.23 -12.15 0.85
N THR A 328 8.78 -10.96 1.23
CA THR A 328 8.87 -10.40 2.59
C THR A 328 8.02 -11.13 3.64
N MET A 329 7.16 -12.07 3.21
CA MET A 329 6.36 -12.91 4.10
C MET A 329 6.96 -14.31 4.32
N ARG A 330 8.04 -14.69 3.63
CA ARG A 330 8.59 -16.03 3.81
C ARG A 330 9.10 -16.24 5.25
N PRO A 331 8.91 -17.43 5.83
CA PRO A 331 9.55 -17.80 7.09
C PRO A 331 11.07 -17.58 7.00
N GLY A 332 11.65 -16.97 8.02
CA GLY A 332 13.08 -16.65 8.02
C GLY A 332 13.48 -15.47 7.15
N PHE A 333 12.55 -14.74 6.52
CA PHE A 333 12.90 -13.47 5.84
C PHE A 333 13.37 -12.42 6.86
N LEU A 334 14.61 -11.99 6.74
CA LEU A 334 15.17 -10.91 7.56
C LEU A 334 14.88 -9.57 6.90
N THR A 335 14.30 -8.62 7.63
CA THR A 335 14.09 -7.25 7.12
C THR A 335 15.28 -6.35 7.41
N PHE A 336 15.94 -6.56 8.56
CA PHE A 336 17.11 -5.79 8.97
C PHE A 336 18.25 -6.71 9.37
N ASN A 337 19.46 -6.21 9.15
CA ASN A 337 20.68 -6.76 9.73
C ASN A 337 20.85 -6.32 11.20
N ASP A 338 19.89 -6.67 12.05
CA ASP A 338 19.83 -6.22 13.45
C ASP A 338 20.99 -6.81 14.27
N ALA A 339 21.80 -5.95 14.90
CA ALA A 339 22.92 -6.36 15.74
C ALA A 339 22.49 -6.85 17.13
N ARG A 340 21.25 -6.56 17.55
CA ARG A 340 20.72 -6.88 18.88
C ARG A 340 19.55 -7.86 18.84
N GLY A 341 19.22 -8.40 17.68
CA GLY A 341 18.02 -9.21 17.51
C GLY A 341 17.96 -9.97 16.20
N SER A 342 16.77 -10.46 15.89
CA SER A 342 16.42 -11.27 14.73
C SER A 342 16.31 -10.45 13.44
N GLY A 343 16.01 -9.16 13.52
CA GLY A 343 15.75 -8.32 12.35
C GLY A 343 14.42 -8.62 11.62
N LEU A 344 13.52 -9.38 12.25
CA LEU A 344 12.19 -9.71 11.71
C LEU A 344 11.23 -8.52 11.83
N ARG A 345 10.33 -8.38 10.84
CA ARG A 345 9.23 -7.39 10.78
C ARG A 345 7.97 -8.03 10.19
N HIS A 346 6.80 -7.43 10.45
CA HIS A 346 5.52 -7.83 9.84
C HIS A 346 5.20 -9.32 10.09
N TYR A 347 4.80 -10.08 9.07
CA TYR A 347 4.44 -11.50 9.21
C TYR A 347 5.47 -12.32 10.00
N PRO A 348 6.79 -12.33 9.64
CA PRO A 348 7.78 -13.02 10.45
C PRO A 348 7.86 -12.55 11.92
N ALA A 349 7.71 -11.25 12.20
CA ALA A 349 7.77 -10.75 13.58
C ALA A 349 6.56 -11.17 14.42
N ASP A 350 5.39 -11.28 13.80
CA ASP A 350 4.16 -11.71 14.48
C ASP A 350 4.22 -13.18 14.90
N THR A 351 5.09 -13.98 14.25
CA THR A 351 5.36 -15.36 14.71
C THR A 351 5.95 -15.44 16.11
N HIS A 352 6.58 -14.38 16.64
CA HIS A 352 7.00 -14.34 18.04
C HIS A 352 5.80 -14.43 19.00
N LEU A 353 4.70 -13.76 18.68
CA LEU A 353 3.46 -13.80 19.47
C LEU A 353 2.78 -15.17 19.33
N LEU A 354 2.71 -15.71 18.11
CA LEU A 354 2.10 -17.02 17.86
C LEU A 354 2.86 -18.14 18.58
N ALA A 355 4.19 -18.15 18.49
CA ALA A 355 5.03 -19.11 19.21
C ALA A 355 4.87 -18.98 20.73
N TRP A 356 4.71 -17.76 21.24
CA TRP A 356 4.45 -17.53 22.65
C TRP A 356 3.07 -18.06 23.09
N LEU A 357 2.01 -17.80 22.32
CA LEU A 357 0.65 -18.31 22.62
C LEU A 357 0.66 -19.84 22.73
N GLU A 358 1.27 -20.53 21.76
CA GLU A 358 1.42 -21.98 21.78
C GLU A 358 2.24 -22.46 22.99
N ALA A 359 3.40 -21.85 23.25
CA ALA A 359 4.27 -22.25 24.35
C ALA A 359 3.67 -22.00 25.74
N ARG A 360 2.76 -21.03 25.87
CA ARG A 360 2.01 -20.77 27.13
C ARG A 360 0.71 -21.57 27.24
N GLY A 361 0.39 -22.40 26.23
CA GLY A 361 -0.84 -23.20 26.19
C GLY A 361 -2.09 -22.32 26.22
N ILE A 362 -2.04 -21.17 25.53
CA ILE A 362 -3.19 -20.28 25.36
C ILE A 362 -3.85 -20.68 24.06
N GLU A 363 -5.09 -21.19 24.13
CA GLU A 363 -5.87 -21.50 22.94
C GLU A 363 -6.28 -20.20 22.24
N PHE A 364 -6.07 -20.14 20.92
CA PHE A 364 -6.43 -18.99 20.09
C PHE A 364 -6.90 -19.45 18.72
N ASP A 365 -7.77 -18.64 18.11
CA ASP A 365 -8.07 -18.67 16.68
C ASP A 365 -7.34 -17.50 15.99
N VAL A 366 -7.16 -17.58 14.68
CA VAL A 366 -6.62 -16.50 13.84
C VAL A 366 -7.71 -15.98 12.92
N VAL A 367 -7.82 -14.65 12.83
CA VAL A 367 -8.64 -13.92 11.87
C VAL A 367 -7.78 -12.90 11.14
N THR A 368 -8.18 -12.44 9.96
CA THR A 368 -7.38 -11.48 9.17
C THR A 368 -8.07 -10.13 9.02
N ASP A 369 -7.30 -9.12 8.60
CA ASP A 369 -7.86 -7.82 8.25
C ASP A 369 -8.90 -7.90 7.11
N GLU A 370 -8.70 -8.80 6.14
CA GLU A 370 -9.64 -9.02 5.03
C GLU A 370 -10.97 -9.54 5.53
N ASP A 371 -10.95 -10.56 6.38
CA ASP A 371 -12.18 -11.11 6.96
C ASP A 371 -12.88 -10.07 7.86
N LEU A 372 -12.11 -9.24 8.59
CA LEU A 372 -12.67 -8.19 9.43
C LEU A 372 -13.35 -7.09 8.61
N ASP A 373 -12.77 -6.70 7.48
CA ASP A 373 -13.38 -5.74 6.55
C ASP A 373 -14.69 -6.31 5.97
N ASP A 374 -14.67 -7.58 5.56
CA ASP A 374 -15.80 -8.24 4.92
C ASP A 374 -16.94 -8.54 5.90
N GLU A 375 -16.64 -9.14 7.06
CA GLU A 375 -17.64 -9.65 8.02
C GLU A 375 -17.96 -8.66 9.17
N GLY A 376 -17.12 -7.66 9.39
CA GLY A 376 -17.32 -6.63 10.41
C GLY A 376 -17.30 -7.17 11.85
N VAL A 377 -18.04 -6.51 12.75
CA VAL A 377 -18.05 -6.83 14.19
C VAL A 377 -18.50 -8.28 14.49
N SER A 378 -19.28 -8.88 13.59
CA SER A 378 -19.74 -10.27 13.72
C SER A 378 -18.59 -11.26 13.77
N LEU A 379 -17.47 -10.95 13.10
CA LEU A 379 -16.26 -11.77 13.15
C LEU A 379 -15.65 -11.79 14.56
N LEU A 380 -15.68 -10.65 15.25
CA LEU A 380 -15.00 -10.46 16.53
C LEU A 380 -15.88 -10.82 17.74
N SER A 381 -17.20 -10.64 17.61
CA SER A 381 -18.20 -10.83 18.68
C SER A 381 -18.14 -12.17 19.42
N PRO A 382 -17.74 -13.30 18.80
CA PRO A 382 -17.60 -14.57 19.50
C PRO A 382 -16.41 -14.66 20.46
N TYR A 383 -15.40 -13.79 20.30
CA TYR A 383 -14.18 -13.83 21.11
C TYR A 383 -14.30 -12.95 22.35
N ARG A 384 -13.71 -13.42 23.45
CA ARG A 384 -13.61 -12.63 24.69
C ARG A 384 -12.50 -11.61 24.61
N VAL A 385 -11.42 -11.95 23.91
CA VAL A 385 -10.27 -11.07 23.71
C VAL A 385 -9.74 -11.17 22.28
N VAL A 386 -9.42 -10.01 21.71
CA VAL A 386 -8.77 -9.87 20.39
C VAL A 386 -7.40 -9.24 20.59
N LEU A 387 -6.38 -9.81 19.96
CA LEU A 387 -4.98 -9.34 20.01
C LEU A 387 -4.57 -8.83 18.64
N THR A 388 -3.93 -7.68 18.58
CA THR A 388 -3.19 -7.28 17.38
C THR A 388 -1.81 -7.95 17.34
N GLY A 389 -1.19 -7.93 16.16
CA GLY A 389 0.24 -8.19 16.01
C GLY A 389 1.13 -7.02 16.43
N SER A 390 2.39 -7.10 16.03
CA SER A 390 3.44 -6.12 16.32
C SER A 390 3.25 -4.80 15.58
N HIS A 391 2.50 -4.77 14.46
CA HIS A 391 2.37 -3.57 13.64
C HIS A 391 1.07 -3.51 12.78
N PRO A 392 -0.09 -3.24 13.40
CA PRO A 392 -1.37 -3.13 12.70
C PRO A 392 -1.57 -1.74 12.06
N GLU A 393 -0.69 -1.30 11.14
CA GLU A 393 -0.64 0.08 10.63
C GLU A 393 -1.79 0.48 9.66
N TYR A 394 -2.30 -0.45 8.84
CA TYR A 394 -3.19 -0.15 7.71
C TYR A 394 -4.61 -0.68 7.91
N HIS A 395 -5.62 0.20 7.87
CA HIS A 395 -7.02 -0.17 8.16
C HIS A 395 -8.02 0.53 7.23
N THR A 396 -9.15 -0.14 6.93
CA THR A 396 -10.33 0.45 6.29
C THR A 396 -11.27 1.08 7.32
N GLU A 397 -12.27 1.83 6.84
CA GLU A 397 -13.31 2.42 7.70
C GLU A 397 -14.11 1.35 8.46
N ARG A 398 -14.51 0.30 7.74
CA ARG A 398 -15.32 -0.81 8.26
C ARG A 398 -14.59 -1.58 9.37
N MET A 399 -13.29 -1.82 9.20
CA MET A 399 -12.49 -2.48 10.23
C MET A 399 -12.44 -1.66 11.52
N LEU A 400 -12.20 -0.34 11.42
CA LEU A 400 -12.18 0.51 12.60
C LEU A 400 -13.54 0.58 13.28
N ASP A 401 -14.64 0.60 12.51
CA ASP A 401 -16.01 0.54 13.06
C ASP A 401 -16.27 -0.79 13.78
N ALA A 402 -15.83 -1.90 13.20
CA ALA A 402 -15.96 -3.22 13.81
C ALA A 402 -15.18 -3.34 15.13
N LEU A 403 -13.95 -2.83 15.18
CA LEU A 403 -13.12 -2.83 16.39
C LEU A 403 -13.69 -1.93 17.48
N LEU A 404 -14.20 -0.74 17.11
CA LEU A 404 -14.89 0.15 18.04
C LEU A 404 -16.15 -0.51 18.60
N ALA A 405 -17.00 -1.08 17.73
CA ALA A 405 -18.23 -1.76 18.14
C ALA A 405 -17.96 -2.97 19.03
N TYR A 406 -16.93 -3.77 18.72
CA TYR A 406 -16.49 -4.87 19.56
C TYR A 406 -16.08 -4.39 20.96
N ARG A 407 -15.19 -3.39 21.04
CA ARG A 407 -14.75 -2.80 22.32
C ARG A 407 -15.93 -2.24 23.10
N ASP A 408 -16.81 -1.47 22.44
CA ASP A 408 -17.91 -0.76 23.10
C ASP A 408 -19.08 -1.67 23.47
N SER A 409 -19.04 -2.96 23.10
CA SER A 409 -20.06 -3.96 23.42
C SER A 409 -19.56 -5.08 24.34
N GLY A 410 -18.52 -4.81 25.15
CA GLY A 410 -17.99 -5.77 26.13
C GLY A 410 -16.72 -6.50 25.70
N GLY A 411 -16.28 -6.30 24.46
CA GLY A 411 -15.07 -6.90 23.93
C GLY A 411 -13.80 -6.38 24.60
N ARG A 412 -12.79 -7.25 24.70
CA ARG A 412 -11.47 -6.90 25.25
C ARG A 412 -10.44 -6.87 24.14
N LEU A 413 -9.70 -5.78 24.05
CA LEU A 413 -8.71 -5.57 22.99
C LEU A 413 -7.31 -5.43 23.60
N CYS A 414 -6.35 -6.21 23.10
CA CYS A 414 -4.95 -6.02 23.39
C CYS A 414 -4.22 -5.48 22.16
N TYR A 415 -3.76 -4.23 22.26
CA TYR A 415 -2.93 -3.60 21.25
C TYR A 415 -1.45 -3.81 21.61
N LEU A 416 -0.81 -4.76 20.91
CA LEU A 416 0.52 -5.30 21.25
C LEU A 416 1.65 -4.76 20.35
N GLY A 417 1.35 -3.73 19.55
CA GLY A 417 2.27 -3.13 18.59
C GLY A 417 2.49 -1.63 18.82
N GLY A 418 3.14 -1.00 17.83
CA GLY A 418 3.31 0.44 17.69
C GLY A 418 2.87 0.91 16.30
N ASN A 419 2.53 2.20 16.17
CA ASN A 419 2.01 2.81 14.95
C ASN A 419 0.84 2.03 14.33
N GLY A 420 -0.10 1.61 15.18
CA GLY A 420 -1.32 0.95 14.78
C GLY A 420 -2.37 1.94 14.30
N PHE A 421 -3.24 1.49 13.39
CA PHE A 421 -4.43 2.22 12.93
C PHE A 421 -4.10 3.59 12.31
N TYR A 422 -2.94 3.69 11.65
CA TYR A 422 -2.35 4.96 11.24
C TYR A 422 -2.84 5.41 9.86
N TRP A 423 -2.66 4.55 8.86
CA TRP A 423 -3.02 4.82 7.48
C TRP A 423 -4.43 4.35 7.16
N ARG A 424 -5.20 5.23 6.51
CA ARG A 424 -6.44 4.85 5.86
C ARG A 424 -6.16 4.22 4.51
N ILE A 425 -6.65 3.01 4.32
CA ILE A 425 -6.65 2.33 3.03
C ILE A 425 -8.06 2.18 2.48
N ALA A 426 -8.14 2.02 1.16
CA ALA A 426 -9.35 1.65 0.46
C ALA A 426 -9.26 0.21 -0.05
N ARG A 427 -10.43 -0.41 -0.17
CA ARG A 427 -10.66 -1.74 -0.75
C ARG A 427 -11.85 -1.67 -1.67
N ASP A 428 -11.87 -2.60 -2.62
CA ASP A 428 -13.01 -2.83 -3.50
C ASP A 428 -13.41 -4.32 -3.42
N PRO A 429 -14.64 -4.64 -2.98
CA PRO A 429 -15.14 -6.01 -2.97
C PRO A 429 -15.13 -6.71 -4.34
N ALA A 430 -15.16 -5.98 -5.45
CA ALA A 430 -15.05 -6.56 -6.79
C ALA A 430 -13.60 -6.98 -7.14
N ARG A 431 -12.61 -6.38 -6.47
CA ARG A 431 -11.17 -6.68 -6.62
C ARG A 431 -10.54 -6.86 -5.23
N PRO A 432 -10.96 -7.89 -4.47
CA PRO A 432 -10.60 -8.04 -3.06
C PRO A 432 -9.09 -8.24 -2.86
N HIS A 433 -8.38 -8.66 -3.92
CA HIS A 433 -6.92 -8.82 -3.94
C HIS A 433 -6.13 -7.52 -3.77
N LEU A 434 -6.76 -6.36 -3.94
CA LEU A 434 -6.11 -5.05 -3.93
C LEU A 434 -6.33 -4.30 -2.62
N ILE A 435 -5.34 -3.47 -2.29
CA ILE A 435 -5.49 -2.34 -1.37
C ILE A 435 -4.92 -1.09 -2.03
N GLU A 436 -5.46 0.07 -1.63
CA GLU A 436 -4.95 1.38 -2.08
C GLU A 436 -4.62 2.29 -0.89
N ILE A 437 -3.46 2.95 -0.97
CA ILE A 437 -3.04 4.00 -0.05
C ILE A 437 -2.64 5.26 -0.82
N ARG A 438 -3.13 6.42 -0.36
CA ARG A 438 -2.65 7.73 -0.83
C ARG A 438 -2.04 8.50 0.33
N ARG A 439 -0.74 8.77 0.25
CA ARG A 439 0.01 9.47 1.31
C ARG A 439 -0.14 10.99 1.17
N ALA A 440 -1.29 11.49 1.61
CA ALA A 440 -1.66 12.91 1.62
C ALA A 440 -0.80 13.75 2.60
N GLU A 441 -1.27 14.90 3.09
CA GLU A 441 -0.43 15.95 3.73
C GLU A 441 0.26 15.59 5.06
N GLY A 442 -0.08 14.47 5.72
CA GLY A 442 0.44 14.13 7.04
C GLY A 442 1.19 12.81 7.08
N GLY A 443 1.99 12.63 8.13
CA GLY A 443 2.58 11.36 8.52
C GLY A 443 4.04 11.16 8.14
N ILE A 444 4.63 10.06 8.61
CA ILE A 444 5.93 9.57 8.12
C ILE A 444 5.71 8.90 6.75
N ARG A 445 6.03 9.66 5.69
CA ARG A 445 5.73 9.30 4.31
C ARG A 445 6.98 8.83 3.56
N ALA A 446 6.88 7.71 2.84
CA ALA A 446 7.91 7.26 1.90
C ALA A 446 7.90 8.06 0.58
N TRP A 447 6.73 8.57 0.22
CA TRP A 447 6.46 9.46 -0.90
C TRP A 447 5.22 10.29 -0.59
N ALA A 448 5.08 11.44 -1.23
CA ALA A 448 3.91 12.31 -1.08
C ALA A 448 3.02 12.17 -2.32
N ALA A 449 1.72 11.98 -2.12
CA ALA A 449 0.76 12.08 -3.21
C ALA A 449 0.78 13.50 -3.80
N GLU A 450 0.56 13.61 -5.10
CA GLU A 450 0.48 14.91 -5.79
C GLU A 450 -0.74 15.71 -5.31
N ALA A 451 -0.66 17.03 -5.38
CA ALA A 451 -1.80 17.88 -5.05
C ALA A 451 -3.00 17.53 -5.94
N GLY A 452 -4.18 17.42 -5.32
CA GLY A 452 -5.40 17.00 -6.01
C GLY A 452 -5.60 15.48 -6.07
N GLU A 453 -4.58 14.66 -5.82
CA GLU A 453 -4.64 13.20 -5.98
C GLU A 453 -4.80 12.45 -4.65
N TYR A 454 -5.44 13.06 -3.65
CA TYR A 454 -5.54 12.47 -2.29
C TYR A 454 -6.69 11.48 -2.11
N TYR A 455 -7.66 11.49 -3.02
CA TYR A 455 -8.83 10.62 -2.93
C TYR A 455 -8.57 9.31 -3.64
N HIS A 456 -8.84 8.21 -2.94
CA HIS A 456 -8.68 6.85 -3.42
C HIS A 456 -9.49 6.62 -4.71
N GLN A 457 -8.98 5.78 -5.61
CA GLN A 457 -9.72 5.30 -6.78
C GLN A 457 -10.64 4.13 -6.45
N LEU A 458 -10.33 3.34 -5.40
CA LEU A 458 -11.10 2.13 -5.08
C LEU A 458 -12.43 2.43 -4.38
N ASP A 459 -12.50 3.42 -3.49
CA ASP A 459 -13.74 3.80 -2.77
C ASP A 459 -14.10 5.30 -2.92
N GLY A 460 -13.24 6.08 -3.60
CA GLY A 460 -13.38 7.52 -3.75
C GLY A 460 -13.11 8.33 -2.48
N ALA A 461 -12.82 7.73 -1.34
CA ALA A 461 -12.69 8.44 -0.08
C ALA A 461 -11.35 9.17 0.04
N LEU A 462 -11.27 10.14 0.97
CA LEU A 462 -10.02 10.85 1.23
C LEU A 462 -9.03 9.92 1.93
N GLY A 463 -7.87 9.69 1.32
CA GLY A 463 -6.77 8.92 1.88
C GLY A 463 -5.99 9.66 2.98
N GLY A 464 -4.76 9.21 3.22
CA GLY A 464 -3.89 9.75 4.27
C GLY A 464 -4.15 9.16 5.65
N LEU A 465 -3.94 9.96 6.69
CA LEU A 465 -4.03 9.51 8.08
C LEU A 465 -5.48 9.43 8.58
N TRP A 466 -5.78 8.43 9.39
CA TRP A 466 -7.05 8.39 10.14
C TRP A 466 -7.24 9.60 11.07
N ARG A 467 -6.15 10.13 11.63
CA ARG A 467 -6.16 11.39 12.42
C ARG A 467 -6.72 12.57 11.63
N ARG A 468 -6.51 12.64 10.30
CA ARG A 468 -7.04 13.70 9.45
C ARG A 468 -8.53 13.54 9.13
N ASN A 469 -9.06 12.32 9.31
CA ASN A 469 -10.48 12.01 9.26
C ASN A 469 -11.15 12.00 10.65
N ARG A 470 -10.53 12.61 11.67
CA ARG A 470 -10.99 12.64 13.08
C ARG A 470 -11.23 11.26 13.70
N ARG A 471 -10.51 10.25 13.24
CA ARG A 471 -10.51 8.89 13.81
C ARG A 471 -9.13 8.45 14.28
N PRO A 472 -8.42 9.27 15.08
CA PRO A 472 -7.07 8.92 15.52
C PRO A 472 -7.05 7.59 16.32
N PRO A 473 -5.94 6.83 16.31
CA PRO A 473 -5.80 5.57 17.04
C PRO A 473 -6.13 5.68 18.54
N GLN A 474 -5.82 6.83 19.16
CA GLN A 474 -6.11 7.11 20.57
C GLN A 474 -7.59 6.92 20.91
N ALA A 475 -8.50 7.24 19.99
CA ALA A 475 -9.94 7.07 20.20
C ALA A 475 -10.39 5.60 20.23
N LEU A 476 -9.61 4.68 19.65
CA LEU A 476 -9.88 3.24 19.65
C LEU A 476 -9.10 2.52 20.76
N VAL A 477 -7.77 2.67 20.77
CA VAL A 477 -6.86 1.89 21.64
C VAL A 477 -6.18 2.70 22.73
N GLY A 478 -6.52 3.99 22.88
CA GLY A 478 -5.98 4.89 23.91
C GLY A 478 -4.55 5.37 23.66
N LEU A 479 -3.84 4.80 22.69
CA LEU A 479 -2.50 5.20 22.26
C LEU A 479 -2.50 5.55 20.78
N GLY A 480 -1.57 6.40 20.36
CA GLY A 480 -1.25 6.59 18.94
C GLY A 480 0.17 7.09 18.71
N PHE A 481 0.61 6.94 17.47
CA PHE A 481 1.98 7.13 17.04
C PHE A 481 2.56 8.50 17.37
N SER A 482 3.77 8.51 17.92
CA SER A 482 4.39 9.69 18.53
C SER A 482 5.85 9.88 18.12
N ALA A 483 6.60 8.79 17.99
CA ALA A 483 8.03 8.86 17.65
C ALA A 483 8.51 7.59 16.94
N GLN A 484 9.51 7.74 16.07
CA GLN A 484 10.19 6.65 15.38
C GLN A 484 11.70 6.84 15.43
N GLY A 485 12.46 5.74 15.40
CA GLY A 485 13.91 5.76 15.23
C GLY A 485 14.39 4.63 14.34
N LEU A 486 15.69 4.32 14.41
CA LEU A 486 16.23 3.10 13.82
C LEU A 486 15.64 1.86 14.51
N PHE A 487 15.91 0.67 13.96
CA PHE A 487 15.44 -0.60 14.53
C PHE A 487 16.18 -0.94 15.83
N GLU A 488 15.87 -0.17 16.88
CA GLU A 488 16.48 -0.16 18.19
C GLU A 488 15.37 -0.10 19.25
N GLY A 489 15.61 -0.72 20.40
CA GLY A 489 14.69 -0.72 21.53
C GLY A 489 15.35 -0.38 22.85
N THR A 490 14.50 0.04 23.79
CA THR A 490 14.76 0.23 25.22
C THR A 490 13.72 -0.56 26.02
N HIS A 491 13.61 -0.30 27.32
CA HIS A 491 12.67 -0.94 28.24
C HIS A 491 11.57 0.02 28.71
N TYR A 492 10.54 -0.55 29.36
CA TYR A 492 9.57 0.20 30.15
C TYR A 492 9.96 0.20 31.64
N ARG A 493 9.60 1.28 32.33
CA ARG A 493 9.57 1.35 33.79
C ARG A 493 8.14 1.50 34.28
N ARG A 494 7.78 0.71 35.28
CA ARG A 494 6.48 0.81 35.97
C ARG A 494 6.29 2.19 36.61
N LEU A 495 5.09 2.74 36.49
CA LEU A 495 4.66 3.97 37.16
C LEU A 495 3.93 3.63 38.47
N PRO A 496 3.78 4.59 39.42
CA PRO A 496 3.08 4.36 40.69
C PRO A 496 1.68 3.77 40.54
N ALA A 497 0.95 4.13 39.47
CA ALA A 497 -0.38 3.61 39.18
C ALA A 497 -0.41 2.08 38.98
N SER A 498 0.71 1.46 38.58
CA SER A 498 0.83 -0.01 38.46
C SER A 498 0.68 -0.76 39.79
N SER A 499 0.77 -0.07 40.92
CA SER A 499 0.62 -0.64 42.26
C SER A 499 -0.79 -0.45 42.85
N ASP A 500 -1.69 0.25 42.15
CA ASP A 500 -3.10 0.34 42.54
C ASP A 500 -3.72 -1.07 42.54
N PRO A 501 -4.42 -1.51 43.62
CA PRO A 501 -5.04 -2.83 43.68
C PRO A 501 -5.95 -3.18 42.49
N ARG A 502 -6.50 -2.19 41.80
CA ARG A 502 -7.31 -2.37 40.59
C ARG A 502 -6.50 -2.90 39.39
N TYR A 503 -5.20 -2.60 39.33
CA TYR A 503 -4.33 -2.94 38.19
C TYR A 503 -3.15 -3.84 38.58
N ALA A 504 -2.90 -4.02 39.87
CA ALA A 504 -1.77 -4.81 40.39
C ALA A 504 -1.72 -6.25 39.84
N TRP A 505 -2.87 -6.82 39.48
CA TRP A 505 -2.98 -8.14 38.86
C TRP A 505 -2.24 -8.26 37.51
N ILE A 506 -2.10 -7.15 36.76
CA ILE A 506 -1.32 -7.12 35.50
C ILE A 506 0.17 -7.40 35.80
N PHE A 507 0.65 -6.93 36.95
CA PHE A 507 2.06 -6.94 37.33
C PHE A 507 2.42 -8.02 38.36
N GLU A 508 1.55 -9.02 38.58
CA GLU A 508 1.87 -10.15 39.45
C GLU A 508 3.09 -10.91 38.90
N GLY A 509 4.17 -10.96 39.69
CA GLY A 509 5.44 -11.57 39.27
C GLY A 509 6.22 -10.74 38.23
N VAL A 510 5.86 -9.48 38.00
CA VAL A 510 6.52 -8.59 37.04
C VAL A 510 7.37 -7.55 37.78
N PRO A 511 8.69 -7.49 37.55
CA PRO A 511 9.59 -6.53 38.19
C PRO A 511 9.35 -5.09 37.72
N GLU A 512 10.11 -4.14 38.27
CA GLU A 512 10.00 -2.71 37.93
C GLU A 512 10.37 -2.40 36.47
N ILE A 513 11.44 -3.03 35.97
CA ILE A 513 11.92 -2.93 34.59
C ILE A 513 11.29 -4.03 33.76
N ILE A 514 10.75 -3.66 32.59
CA ILE A 514 10.04 -4.57 31.71
C ILE A 514 10.68 -4.51 30.32
N GLY A 515 11.33 -5.60 29.93
CA GLY A 515 11.79 -5.83 28.56
C GLY A 515 13.03 -5.04 28.16
N ASP A 516 14.07 -5.04 28.99
CA ASP A 516 15.44 -4.57 28.65
C ASP A 516 16.23 -5.60 27.81
N TYR A 517 15.50 -6.42 27.06
CA TYR A 517 15.98 -7.49 26.18
C TYR A 517 14.94 -7.71 25.08
N GLY A 518 15.31 -8.41 24.00
CA GLY A 518 14.35 -8.91 23.01
C GLY A 518 14.97 -9.23 21.66
N LEU A 519 14.24 -9.98 20.85
CA LEU A 519 14.62 -10.35 19.48
C LEU A 519 14.38 -9.23 18.46
N SER A 520 13.90 -8.06 18.87
CA SER A 520 13.63 -6.93 17.99
C SER A 520 14.26 -5.68 18.59
N GLY A 521 15.36 -5.19 18.01
CA GLY A 521 16.04 -3.96 18.45
C GLY A 521 16.68 -4.04 19.85
N GLY A 522 16.63 -5.20 20.52
CA GLY A 522 17.22 -5.44 21.84
C GLY A 522 16.38 -4.99 23.05
N GLY A 523 15.13 -4.57 22.87
CA GLY A 523 14.26 -4.12 23.97
C GLY A 523 12.79 -4.01 23.58
N ALA A 524 11.89 -3.99 24.56
CA ALA A 524 10.44 -4.05 24.36
C ALA A 524 9.80 -2.74 23.89
N ALA A 525 10.46 -1.60 24.06
CA ALA A 525 9.99 -0.27 23.64
C ALA A 525 10.88 0.27 22.51
N GLY A 526 10.48 0.18 21.25
CA GLY A 526 11.41 0.43 20.15
C GLY A 526 10.80 0.47 18.76
N PHE A 527 11.65 0.90 17.84
CA PHE A 527 11.37 1.25 16.45
C PHE A 527 10.32 2.36 16.27
N GLU A 528 9.10 2.16 16.75
CA GLU A 528 7.99 3.12 16.72
C GLU A 528 7.25 3.09 18.07
N LEU A 529 6.95 4.27 18.60
CA LEU A 529 6.44 4.48 19.95
C LEU A 529 5.13 5.26 19.92
N ASP A 530 4.15 4.76 20.69
CA ASP A 530 2.84 5.38 20.82
C ASP A 530 2.60 5.88 22.24
N ARG A 531 1.85 6.99 22.35
CA ARG A 531 1.50 7.61 23.64
C ARG A 531 0.01 7.90 23.74
N ALA A 532 -0.46 8.05 24.98
CA ALA A 532 -1.75 8.62 25.29
C ALA A 532 -1.79 10.13 24.97
N ASP A 533 -2.92 10.57 24.41
CA ASP A 533 -3.23 11.98 24.18
C ASP A 533 -4.74 12.22 24.27
N MET A 534 -5.15 12.93 25.32
CA MET A 534 -6.56 13.27 25.60
C MET A 534 -7.17 14.16 24.51
N ARG A 535 -6.37 14.99 23.83
CA ARG A 535 -6.85 15.86 22.73
C ARG A 535 -7.23 15.05 21.50
N LEU A 536 -6.66 13.85 21.36
CA LEU A 536 -6.91 12.90 20.28
C LEU A 536 -7.90 11.81 20.69
N GLY A 537 -8.59 11.94 21.82
CA GLY A 537 -9.66 11.02 22.19
C GLY A 537 -9.23 9.81 23.01
N THR A 538 -8.03 9.83 23.61
CA THR A 538 -7.73 8.87 24.69
C THR A 538 -8.83 8.96 25.75
N PRO A 539 -9.42 7.85 26.22
CA PRO A 539 -10.51 7.92 27.20
C PRO A 539 -10.06 8.55 28.54
N PRO A 540 -10.90 9.38 29.20
CA PRO A 540 -10.52 10.10 30.43
C PRO A 540 -10.05 9.23 31.59
N ASP A 541 -10.60 8.03 31.74
CA ASP A 541 -10.26 7.10 32.81
C ASP A 541 -9.05 6.20 32.47
N THR A 542 -8.32 6.52 31.39
CA THR A 542 -7.11 5.80 30.99
C THR A 542 -6.01 5.95 32.02
N VAL A 543 -5.45 4.82 32.44
CA VAL A 543 -4.34 4.78 33.38
C VAL A 543 -3.06 4.38 32.66
N ILE A 544 -2.04 5.23 32.76
CA ILE A 544 -0.69 4.94 32.29
C ILE A 544 0.03 4.14 33.38
N LEU A 545 0.28 2.87 33.10
CA LEU A 545 0.82 1.89 34.04
C LEU A 545 2.35 1.80 33.98
N ALA A 546 2.93 1.98 32.80
CA ALA A 546 4.37 2.02 32.60
C ALA A 546 4.72 2.92 31.42
N ARG A 547 5.96 3.40 31.37
CA ARG A 547 6.46 4.29 30.31
C ARG A 547 7.88 3.89 29.92
N SER A 548 8.20 3.96 28.64
CA SER A 548 9.57 3.76 28.18
C SER A 548 10.45 4.93 28.59
N GLU A 549 11.72 4.65 28.90
CA GLU A 549 12.69 5.68 29.25
C GLU A 549 13.95 5.55 28.38
N GLN A 550 14.70 6.64 28.28
CA GLN A 550 15.97 6.68 27.54
C GLN A 550 15.81 6.26 26.07
N PRO A 551 14.94 6.93 25.29
CA PRO A 551 14.82 6.61 23.87
C PRO A 551 16.18 6.72 23.18
N PRO A 552 16.55 5.78 22.28
CA PRO A 552 17.79 5.86 21.55
C PRO A 552 17.95 7.19 20.82
N PRO A 553 19.19 7.70 20.63
CA PRO A 553 19.42 9.01 20.00
C PRO A 553 18.87 9.15 18.58
N SER A 554 18.61 8.04 17.89
CA SER A 554 18.02 8.01 16.55
C SER A 554 16.55 8.44 16.50
N PHE A 555 15.86 8.50 17.65
CA PHE A 555 14.43 8.74 17.70
C PHE A 555 14.06 10.20 17.47
N VAL A 556 13.07 10.40 16.60
CA VAL A 556 12.48 11.69 16.24
C VAL A 556 10.98 11.68 16.47
N THR A 557 10.42 12.85 16.77
CA THR A 557 8.98 13.07 16.87
C THR A 557 8.35 13.05 15.48
N VAL A 558 7.18 12.42 15.36
CA VAL A 558 6.49 12.28 14.07
C VAL A 558 5.98 13.64 13.55
N PRO A 559 5.94 13.87 12.22
CA PRO A 559 5.59 15.16 11.63
C PRO A 559 4.24 15.73 12.04
N GLU A 560 3.23 14.87 12.20
CA GLU A 560 1.86 15.23 12.57
C GLU A 560 1.71 15.68 14.03
N GLU A 561 2.74 15.55 14.86
CA GLU A 561 2.79 16.16 16.20
C GLU A 561 3.47 17.52 16.22
N LEU A 562 4.16 17.90 15.15
CA LEU A 562 4.90 19.14 15.05
C LEU A 562 4.06 20.23 14.38
N LEU A 563 4.02 21.41 15.01
CA LEU A 563 3.55 22.65 14.38
C LEU A 563 4.74 23.43 13.78
N SER A 564 5.93 23.29 14.38
CA SER A 564 7.19 23.83 13.91
C SER A 564 8.35 22.97 14.44
N HIS A 565 9.60 23.34 14.15
CA HIS A 565 10.79 22.65 14.68
C HIS A 565 10.93 22.69 16.22
N ILE A 566 10.15 23.53 16.92
CA ILE A 566 10.16 23.65 18.39
C ILE A 566 8.80 23.41 19.03
N ALA A 567 7.70 23.69 18.33
CA ALA A 567 6.35 23.65 18.88
C ALA A 567 5.64 22.36 18.46
N THR A 568 4.98 21.72 19.42
CA THR A 568 4.13 20.54 19.18
C THR A 568 2.66 20.91 19.31
N VAL A 569 1.78 20.06 18.77
CA VAL A 569 0.31 20.21 18.87
C VAL A 569 -0.18 20.12 20.33
N THR A 570 0.56 19.42 21.20
CA THR A 570 0.22 19.23 22.62
C THR A 570 0.80 20.33 23.52
N GLY A 571 1.84 21.01 23.07
CA GLY A 571 2.62 21.96 23.89
C GLY A 571 3.73 21.29 24.72
N GLU A 572 3.83 19.96 24.73
CA GLU A 572 5.00 19.25 25.26
C GLU A 572 6.21 19.49 24.34
N SER A 573 7.44 19.40 24.86
CA SER A 573 8.62 19.46 23.99
C SER A 573 8.67 18.24 23.06
N PRO A 574 9.25 18.35 21.84
CA PRO A 574 9.43 17.20 20.96
C PRO A 574 10.12 16.01 21.66
N GLU A 575 11.11 16.29 22.50
CA GLU A 575 11.82 15.25 23.28
C GLU A 575 10.88 14.51 24.24
N ALA A 576 9.96 15.22 24.91
CA ALA A 576 9.01 14.57 25.81
C ALA A 576 8.10 13.59 25.09
N LEU A 577 7.83 13.79 23.79
CA LEU A 577 6.95 12.92 22.98
C LEU A 577 7.60 11.59 22.58
N LYS A 578 8.91 11.40 22.79
CA LYS A 578 9.66 10.20 22.38
C LYS A 578 9.56 9.08 23.41
N ARG A 579 8.36 8.54 23.57
CA ARG A 579 8.07 7.50 24.57
C ARG A 579 6.95 6.57 24.10
N ALA A 580 7.05 5.31 24.50
CA ALA A 580 5.94 4.36 24.50
C ALA A 580 5.29 4.31 25.89
N GLU A 581 4.01 4.03 25.94
CA GLU A 581 3.24 3.92 27.18
C GLU A 581 2.47 2.60 27.22
N ILE A 582 2.52 1.93 28.37
CA ILE A 582 1.61 0.80 28.65
C ILE A 582 0.42 1.37 29.41
N ILE A 583 -0.79 1.17 28.87
CA ILE A 583 -2.02 1.70 29.44
C ILE A 583 -3.08 0.62 29.67
N PHE A 584 -4.06 0.98 30.49
CA PHE A 584 -5.30 0.24 30.64
C PHE A 584 -6.48 1.22 30.76
N PHE A 585 -7.61 0.88 30.14
CA PHE A 585 -8.89 1.55 30.37
C PHE A 585 -10.07 0.62 30.13
N GLU A 586 -11.21 0.97 30.73
CA GLU A 586 -12.50 0.35 30.49
C GLU A 586 -13.42 1.34 29.76
N VAL A 587 -14.40 0.82 29.02
CA VAL A 587 -15.43 1.63 28.36
C VAL A 587 -16.80 1.35 28.98
N PRO A 588 -17.76 2.30 28.93
CA PRO A 588 -19.07 2.16 29.57
C PRO A 588 -19.86 0.90 29.19
N GLY A 589 -19.65 0.37 27.99
CA GLY A 589 -20.27 -0.88 27.53
C GLY A 589 -19.66 -2.17 28.09
N GLY A 590 -18.73 -2.06 29.05
CA GLY A 590 -18.11 -3.19 29.75
C GLY A 590 -16.88 -3.79 29.06
N GLY A 591 -16.45 -3.21 27.93
CA GLY A 591 -15.20 -3.60 27.28
C GLY A 591 -13.98 -2.98 27.96
N ALA A 592 -12.80 -3.50 27.60
CA ALA A 592 -11.54 -3.04 28.16
C ALA A 592 -10.41 -3.09 27.12
N VAL A 593 -9.43 -2.21 27.27
CA VAL A 593 -8.26 -2.16 26.40
C VAL A 593 -6.98 -2.20 27.24
N PHE A 594 -6.07 -3.09 26.84
CA PHE A 594 -4.67 -3.09 27.27
C PHE A 594 -3.80 -2.76 26.06
N ALA A 595 -2.93 -1.75 26.15
CA ALA A 595 -2.13 -1.32 25.01
C ALA A 595 -0.68 -1.04 25.44
N VAL A 596 0.28 -1.34 24.56
CA VAL A 596 1.73 -1.27 24.88
C VAL A 596 2.48 -0.20 24.08
N GLY A 597 1.99 0.16 22.88
CA GLY A 597 2.51 1.27 22.09
C GLY A 597 3.96 1.11 21.61
N SER A 598 4.38 -0.11 21.26
CA SER A 598 5.72 -0.39 20.72
C SER A 598 5.71 -1.57 19.77
N ILE A 599 6.39 -1.42 18.63
CA ILE A 599 6.57 -2.50 17.65
C ILE A 599 7.41 -3.65 18.21
N THR A 600 8.44 -3.34 19.00
CA THR A 600 9.40 -4.35 19.44
C THR A 600 8.91 -5.17 20.63
N PHE A 601 7.73 -4.87 21.19
CA PHE A 601 7.19 -5.51 22.38
C PHE A 601 7.10 -7.04 22.27
N CYS A 602 6.51 -7.54 21.19
CA CYS A 602 6.35 -8.99 20.99
C CYS A 602 7.70 -9.71 20.82
N GLY A 603 8.72 -9.03 20.29
CA GLY A 603 10.09 -9.57 20.22
C GLY A 603 10.71 -9.82 21.60
N SER A 604 10.21 -9.17 22.65
CA SER A 604 10.66 -9.34 24.04
C SER A 604 9.85 -10.37 24.85
N LEU A 605 8.92 -11.10 24.21
CA LEU A 605 8.29 -12.26 24.85
C LEU A 605 9.32 -13.36 25.13
N TRP A 606 10.30 -13.52 24.24
CA TRP A 606 11.44 -14.42 24.40
C TRP A 606 12.60 -13.70 25.11
N ASN A 607 13.06 -14.24 26.24
CA ASN A 607 14.14 -13.64 27.05
C ASN A 607 15.56 -14.15 26.75
N GLY A 608 15.74 -14.83 25.62
CA GLY A 608 16.98 -15.51 25.26
C GLY A 608 17.06 -16.96 25.76
N LYS A 609 16.21 -17.35 26.72
CA LYS A 609 16.16 -18.73 27.27
C LYS A 609 14.79 -19.39 27.11
N GLY A 610 13.72 -18.60 27.12
CA GLY A 610 12.35 -19.09 27.09
C GLY A 610 11.33 -17.97 27.17
N PHE A 611 10.06 -18.35 27.20
CA PHE A 611 8.91 -17.46 27.36
C PHE A 611 8.57 -17.23 28.86
N GLU A 612 9.57 -16.92 29.68
CA GLU A 612 9.41 -16.79 31.15
C GLU A 612 9.75 -15.40 31.69
N GLY A 613 10.12 -14.47 30.81
CA GLY A 613 10.52 -13.11 31.21
C GLY A 613 9.36 -12.20 31.62
N PRO A 614 9.66 -11.00 32.14
CA PRO A 614 8.69 -9.99 32.56
C PRO A 614 7.58 -9.68 31.54
N VAL A 615 7.94 -9.54 30.27
CA VAL A 615 6.99 -9.24 29.17
C VAL A 615 6.02 -10.38 28.97
N SER A 616 6.53 -11.63 28.92
CA SER A 616 5.72 -12.85 28.83
C SER A 616 4.76 -12.96 30.02
N ARG A 617 5.25 -12.78 31.25
CA ARG A 617 4.44 -12.87 32.46
C ARG A 617 3.32 -11.83 32.48
N MET A 618 3.63 -10.58 32.15
CA MET A 618 2.66 -9.48 32.12
C MET A 618 1.55 -9.77 31.10
N LEU A 619 1.91 -10.17 29.88
CA LEU A 619 0.92 -10.47 28.86
C LEU A 619 0.08 -11.70 29.24
N GLU A 620 0.69 -12.74 29.83
CA GLU A 620 -0.03 -13.91 30.32
C GLU A 620 -1.07 -13.54 31.39
N ASN A 621 -0.71 -12.67 32.34
CA ASN A 621 -1.64 -12.18 33.36
C ASN A 621 -2.86 -11.50 32.69
N VAL A 622 -2.60 -10.57 31.77
CA VAL A 622 -3.63 -9.86 30.97
C VAL A 622 -4.54 -10.84 30.25
N LEU A 623 -3.98 -11.74 29.43
CA LEU A 623 -4.78 -12.65 28.62
C LEU A 623 -5.58 -13.65 29.44
N ARG A 624 -5.00 -14.20 30.52
CA ARG A 624 -5.74 -15.13 31.37
C ARG A 624 -6.87 -14.44 32.15
N SER A 625 -6.70 -13.18 32.53
CA SER A 625 -7.79 -12.39 33.11
C SER A 625 -8.87 -12.09 32.05
N PHE A 626 -8.43 -11.68 30.86
CA PHE A 626 -9.30 -11.32 29.75
C PHE A 626 -10.12 -12.49 29.21
N ALA A 627 -9.56 -13.71 29.18
CA ALA A 627 -10.25 -14.90 28.72
C ALA A 627 -11.21 -15.52 29.76
N LYS A 628 -11.03 -15.26 31.07
CA LYS A 628 -11.81 -15.91 32.15
C LYS A 628 -13.20 -15.35 32.39
N VAL A 629 -13.44 -14.08 32.10
CA VAL A 629 -14.71 -13.39 32.40
C VAL A 629 -15.67 -13.60 31.24
#